data_AF-A0A497LUR5-F1
#
_entry.id   AF-A0A497LUR5-F1
#
_cell.length_a   1.000
_cell.length_b   1.000
_cell.length_c   1.000
_cell.angle_alpha   90.00
_cell.angle_beta   90.00
_cell.angle_gamma   90.00
#
_symmetry.space_group_name_H-M   'P 1'
#
loop_
_entity.id
_entity.type
_entity.pdbx_description
1 polymer ?
#
loop_
_entity_poly.entity_id
_entity_poly.type
_entity_poly.pdbx_seq_one_letter_code
_entity_poly.pdbx_strand_id
1 'polypeptide(L)'
;LYERLGASLIDDERILSVGSLITALKLGGIGKISRRGFGSLKIDLKNSSYQHNVKNIFEAVKKIESQSDNINENGIIAKGIKELIRLTYSSARRLLLNKASSHKRSLLPQIPAISKNKDALSIFLFKSSSLEKVGRSLVRTESNSLVGSLIGIRYPQQRLRRPLAWILGLPRSVRSTGYFVVVKKDQKEKEDVGRRASPLIFSQLNDRVWTATFIVSTDYPTKLISKGRRRKPIDIEFDRVSGQINIRSPINMLDVINIIKNWIRNNFRATEVRIF
;
A
#
# COMPACT_ATOMS: atom_id res chain seq x y z
N LEU A 1 -29.02 23.47 20.72
CA LEU A 1 -28.71 22.12 20.19
C LEU A 1 -28.06 22.18 18.79
N TYR A 2 -28.57 23.02 17.88
CA TYR A 2 -28.01 23.20 16.53
C TYR A 2 -26.56 23.73 16.48
N GLU A 3 -26.17 24.68 17.34
CA GLU A 3 -24.78 25.18 17.38
C GLU A 3 -23.76 24.12 17.80
N ARG A 4 -24.14 23.19 18.69
CA ARG A 4 -23.27 22.07 19.11
C ARG A 4 -23.05 21.07 17.98
N LEU A 5 -24.05 20.88 17.11
CA LEU A 5 -23.91 20.02 15.93
C LEU A 5 -22.97 20.65 14.88
N GLY A 6 -23.05 21.98 14.68
CA GLY A 6 -22.13 22.70 13.80
C GLY A 6 -20.67 22.65 14.26
N ALA A 7 -20.42 22.88 15.55
CA ALA A 7 -19.07 22.81 16.12
C ALA A 7 -18.45 21.40 16.02
N SER A 8 -19.23 20.34 16.28
CA SER A 8 -18.76 18.95 16.18
C SER A 8 -18.41 18.55 14.74
N LEU A 9 -19.13 19.08 13.74
CA LEU A 9 -18.83 18.81 12.33
C LEU A 9 -17.51 19.47 11.91
N ILE A 10 -17.28 20.71 12.35
CA ILE A 10 -16.02 21.44 12.11
C ILE A 10 -14.83 20.69 12.72
N ASP A 11 -14.99 20.10 13.91
CA ASP A 11 -13.94 19.33 14.57
C ASP A 11 -13.61 18.04 13.82
N ASP A 12 -14.64 17.34 13.33
CA ASP A 12 -14.43 16.16 12.50
C ASP A 12 -13.76 16.50 11.16
N GLU A 13 -14.16 17.58 10.49
CA GLU A 13 -13.50 18.02 9.25
C GLU A 13 -12.01 18.31 9.47
N ARG A 14 -11.67 18.96 10.60
CA ARG A 14 -10.27 19.24 10.97
C ARG A 14 -9.49 17.96 11.28
N ILE A 15 -10.04 17.07 12.09
CA ILE A 15 -9.40 15.78 12.42
C ILE A 15 -9.19 14.96 11.15
N LEU A 16 -10.20 14.90 10.27
CA LEU A 16 -10.10 14.19 9.01
C LEU A 16 -9.02 14.79 8.12
N SER A 17 -9.01 16.11 7.94
CA SER A 17 -8.07 16.79 7.05
C SER A 17 -6.62 16.65 7.54
N VAL A 18 -6.37 17.00 8.80
CA VAL A 18 -5.03 16.95 9.41
C VAL A 18 -4.57 15.50 9.58
N GLY A 19 -5.45 14.63 10.06
CA GLY A 19 -5.17 13.21 10.23
C GLY A 19 -4.86 12.50 8.92
N SER A 20 -5.61 12.79 7.84
CA SER A 20 -5.34 12.22 6.51
C SER A 20 -4.01 12.70 5.95
N LEU A 21 -3.72 14.00 6.07
CA LEU A 21 -2.45 14.57 5.64
C LEU A 21 -1.28 13.92 6.38
N ILE A 22 -1.31 13.90 7.71
CA ILE A 22 -0.23 13.33 8.53
C ILE A 22 -0.07 11.84 8.24
N THR A 23 -1.17 11.09 8.10
CA THR A 23 -1.12 9.67 7.74
C THR A 23 -0.45 9.45 6.39
N ALA A 24 -0.80 10.26 5.38
CA ALA A 24 -0.20 10.19 4.05
C ALA A 24 1.30 10.54 4.07
N LEU A 25 1.69 11.55 4.85
CA LEU A 25 3.10 11.96 4.99
C LEU A 25 3.94 10.92 5.75
N LYS A 26 3.38 10.27 6.78
CA LYS A 26 4.10 9.27 7.58
C LYS A 26 4.19 7.91 6.92
N LEU A 27 3.08 7.41 6.36
CA LEU A 27 3.07 6.10 5.70
C LEU A 27 3.51 6.15 4.23
N GLY A 28 3.76 7.34 3.71
CA GLY A 28 4.21 7.58 2.34
C GLY A 28 5.46 8.46 2.28
N GLY A 29 5.56 9.21 1.19
CA GLY A 29 6.63 10.17 0.96
C GLY A 29 6.32 11.03 -0.26
N ILE A 30 7.03 12.15 -0.38
CA ILE A 30 6.83 13.10 -1.48
C ILE A 30 7.90 12.89 -2.56
N GLY A 31 7.50 13.05 -3.82
CA GLY A 31 8.43 13.07 -4.96
C GLY A 31 8.59 11.73 -5.69
N LYS A 32 9.55 11.70 -6.61
CA LYS A 32 9.81 10.54 -7.47
C LYS A 32 10.36 9.39 -6.64
N ILE A 33 9.86 8.18 -6.89
CA ILE A 33 10.29 6.94 -6.20
C ILE A 33 9.93 6.92 -4.70
N SER A 34 9.01 7.78 -4.24
CA SER A 34 8.68 7.86 -2.82
C SER A 34 8.16 6.58 -2.18
N ARG A 35 7.50 5.72 -2.98
CA ARG A 35 7.06 4.38 -2.54
C ARG A 35 8.20 3.41 -2.22
N ARG A 36 9.47 3.81 -2.41
CA ARG A 36 10.66 3.02 -2.06
C ARG A 36 11.46 3.64 -0.90
N GLY A 37 10.84 4.52 -0.11
CA GLY A 37 11.46 5.16 1.06
C GLY A 37 12.13 6.49 0.80
N PHE A 38 12.19 6.95 -0.46
CA PHE A 38 12.71 8.28 -0.77
C PHE A 38 11.67 9.36 -0.43
N GLY A 39 12.14 10.53 0.01
CA GLY A 39 11.23 11.63 0.35
C GLY A 39 10.29 11.33 1.51
N SER A 40 10.64 10.38 2.39
CA SER A 40 10.02 10.22 3.70
C SER A 40 10.25 11.47 4.53
N LEU A 41 9.25 11.86 5.33
CA LEU A 41 9.22 13.13 6.02
C LEU A 41 9.22 12.98 7.53
N LYS A 42 10.10 13.74 8.17
CA LYS A 42 10.02 14.04 9.59
C LYS A 42 9.00 15.16 9.78
N ILE A 43 8.08 14.97 10.72
CA ILE A 43 7.04 15.96 11.01
C ILE A 43 7.34 16.50 12.40
N ASP A 44 7.68 17.78 12.46
CA ASP A 44 7.82 18.51 13.71
C ASP A 44 6.57 19.39 13.91
N LEU A 45 5.83 19.13 14.98
CA LEU A 45 4.59 19.81 15.30
C LEU A 45 4.86 20.87 16.36
N LYS A 46 4.95 22.13 15.94
CA LYS A 46 5.13 23.26 16.85
C LYS A 46 3.83 23.57 17.60
N ASN A 47 3.94 23.93 18.87
CA ASN A 47 2.78 24.28 19.69
C ASN A 47 2.07 25.53 19.13
N SER A 48 0.84 25.34 18.65
CA SER A 48 -0.04 26.43 18.23
C SER A 48 -1.31 26.42 19.06
N SER A 49 -1.84 27.59 19.37
CA SER A 49 -3.08 27.85 20.11
C SER A 49 -4.34 27.13 19.57
N TYR A 50 -4.32 26.62 18.34
CA TYR A 50 -5.42 25.87 17.70
C TYR A 50 -5.47 24.35 18.03
N GLN A 51 -4.68 23.89 19.01
CA GLN A 51 -4.41 22.47 19.25
C GLN A 51 -5.56 21.65 19.86
N HIS A 52 -6.57 22.26 20.49
CA HIS A 52 -7.51 21.49 21.31
C HIS A 52 -8.21 20.36 20.51
N ASN A 53 -8.63 20.64 19.27
CA ASN A 53 -9.48 19.71 18.51
C ASN A 53 -8.66 18.64 17.76
N VAL A 54 -7.36 18.85 17.59
CA VAL A 54 -6.43 17.88 16.94
C VAL A 54 -5.35 17.37 17.89
N LYS A 55 -5.48 17.62 19.20
CA LYS A 55 -4.51 17.24 20.23
C LYS A 55 -4.17 15.74 20.18
N ASN A 56 -5.19 14.89 20.04
CA ASN A 56 -5.03 13.44 19.99
C ASN A 56 -4.24 12.99 18.75
N ILE A 57 -4.41 13.68 17.61
CA ILE A 57 -3.60 13.42 16.41
C ILE A 57 -2.13 13.74 16.69
N PHE A 58 -1.86 14.85 17.39
CA PHE A 58 -0.49 15.27 17.70
C PHE A 58 0.16 14.33 18.72
N GLU A 59 -0.58 13.85 19.71
CA GLU A 59 -0.11 12.82 20.65
C GLU A 59 0.22 11.52 19.92
N ALA A 60 -0.62 11.10 18.96
CA ALA A 60 -0.34 9.94 18.12
C ALA A 60 0.96 10.11 17.31
N VAL A 61 1.19 11.30 16.73
CA VAL A 61 2.45 11.62 16.02
C VAL A 61 3.64 11.61 16.97
N LYS A 62 3.54 12.20 18.16
CA LYS A 62 4.63 12.16 19.16
C LYS A 62 5.01 10.73 19.54
N LYS A 63 4.04 9.80 19.62
CA LYS A 63 4.31 8.37 19.83
C LYS A 63 5.07 7.76 18.64
N ILE A 64 4.72 8.11 17.40
CA ILE A 64 5.42 7.66 16.18
C ILE A 64 6.86 8.21 16.12
N GLU A 65 7.06 9.49 16.47
CA GLU A 65 8.37 10.15 16.48
C GLU A 65 9.20 9.82 17.72
N SER A 66 8.67 9.05 18.67
CA SER A 66 9.40 8.67 19.87
C SER A 66 10.70 7.96 19.52
N GLN A 67 11.73 8.15 20.34
CA GLN A 67 13.02 7.45 20.18
C GLN A 67 12.92 5.95 20.53
N SER A 68 11.73 5.40 20.76
CA SER A 68 11.55 3.98 21.03
C SER A 68 11.92 3.15 19.80
N ASP A 69 12.67 2.07 19.99
CA ASP A 69 12.90 1.05 18.97
C ASP A 69 11.96 -0.16 19.16
N ASN A 70 11.00 -0.06 20.09
CA ASN A 70 10.02 -1.11 20.34
C ASN A 70 8.97 -1.13 19.21
N ILE A 71 9.26 -1.92 18.19
CA ILE A 71 8.41 -2.16 17.02
C ILE A 71 7.41 -3.31 17.20
N ASN A 72 7.30 -3.87 18.41
CA ASN A 72 6.30 -4.91 18.64
C ASN A 72 4.88 -4.31 18.50
N GLU A 73 3.87 -5.17 18.33
CA GLU A 73 2.50 -4.70 18.04
C GLU A 73 1.91 -3.79 19.14
N ASN A 74 2.39 -3.94 20.38
CA ASN A 74 1.98 -3.17 21.55
C ASN A 74 2.97 -2.04 21.89
N GLY A 75 3.98 -1.85 21.05
CA GLY A 75 5.02 -0.84 21.18
C GLY A 75 4.47 0.56 20.95
N ILE A 76 5.21 1.57 21.41
CA ILE A 76 4.78 2.97 21.41
C ILE A 76 4.49 3.45 19.98
N ILE A 77 5.36 3.11 19.02
CA ILE A 77 5.20 3.48 17.61
C ILE A 77 3.97 2.81 16.99
N ALA A 78 3.80 1.51 17.22
CA ALA A 78 2.64 0.77 16.73
C ALA A 78 1.32 1.36 17.26
N LYS A 79 1.28 1.70 18.56
CA LYS A 79 0.15 2.40 19.20
C LYS A 79 -0.12 3.76 18.54
N GLY A 80 0.92 4.55 18.28
CA GLY A 80 0.77 5.85 17.60
C GLY A 80 0.16 5.74 16.20
N ILE A 81 0.60 4.76 15.40
CA ILE A 81 0.01 4.50 14.07
C ILE A 81 -1.45 4.07 14.18
N LYS A 82 -1.75 3.12 15.07
CA LYS A 82 -3.13 2.65 15.31
C LYS A 82 -4.03 3.81 15.68
N GLU A 83 -3.59 4.66 16.60
CA GLU A 83 -4.34 5.82 17.08
C GLU A 83 -4.57 6.85 15.98
N LEU A 84 -3.52 7.25 15.25
CA LEU A 84 -3.60 8.19 14.14
C LEU A 84 -4.62 7.75 13.09
N ILE A 85 -4.54 6.49 12.65
CA ILE A 85 -5.45 5.96 11.63
C ILE A 85 -6.87 5.83 12.19
N ARG A 86 -7.05 5.35 13.43
CA ARG A 86 -8.38 5.20 14.06
C ARG A 86 -9.09 6.53 14.27
N LEU A 87 -8.39 7.57 14.71
CA LEU A 87 -8.95 8.90 14.88
C LEU A 87 -9.43 9.45 13.53
N THR A 88 -8.55 9.39 12.51
CA THR A 88 -8.85 9.86 11.15
C THR A 88 -10.03 9.09 10.54
N TYR A 89 -10.00 7.75 10.62
CA TYR A 89 -11.05 6.87 10.09
C TYR A 89 -12.39 7.09 10.80
N SER A 90 -12.39 7.23 12.13
CA SER A 90 -13.63 7.44 12.89
C SER A 90 -14.28 8.76 12.55
N SER A 91 -13.46 9.80 12.34
CA SER A 91 -13.92 11.11 11.90
C SER A 91 -14.50 11.06 10.48
N ALA A 92 -13.80 10.42 9.53
CA ALA A 92 -14.33 10.16 8.19
C ALA A 92 -15.69 9.45 8.24
N ARG A 93 -15.80 8.43 9.08
CA ARG A 93 -17.05 7.67 9.25
C ARG A 93 -18.17 8.56 9.77
N ARG A 94 -17.94 9.40 10.79
CA ARG A 94 -18.97 10.31 11.33
C ARG A 94 -19.50 11.28 10.28
N LEU A 95 -18.61 11.86 9.47
CA LEU A 95 -18.99 12.76 8.37
C LEU A 95 -19.77 12.06 7.26
N LEU A 96 -19.46 10.79 6.98
CA LEU A 96 -20.07 10.01 5.90
C LEU A 96 -21.33 9.23 6.32
N LEU A 97 -21.58 9.02 7.61
CA LEU A 97 -22.75 8.29 8.12
C LEU A 97 -24.08 8.93 7.67
N ASN A 98 -24.07 10.21 7.33
CA ASN A 98 -25.24 10.94 6.81
C ASN A 98 -25.46 10.75 5.29
N LYS A 99 -24.62 9.99 4.59
CA LYS A 99 -24.63 9.86 3.10
C LYS A 99 -24.54 8.41 2.60
N ALA A 100 -24.70 7.40 3.46
CA ALA A 100 -24.42 6.02 3.09
C ALA A 100 -25.45 5.44 2.10
N SER A 101 -25.01 5.21 0.85
CA SER A 101 -25.73 4.41 -0.14
C SER A 101 -25.35 2.92 -0.02
N SER A 102 -26.31 2.04 -0.31
CA SER A 102 -26.22 0.57 -0.25
C SER A 102 -25.36 -0.01 -1.38
N HIS A 103 -24.08 0.35 -1.46
CA HIS A 103 -23.19 -0.26 -2.44
C HIS A 103 -22.81 -1.69 -2.01
N LYS A 104 -22.87 -2.64 -2.98
CA LYS A 104 -22.41 -4.02 -2.80
C LYS A 104 -20.96 -4.03 -2.31
N ARG A 105 -20.69 -4.80 -1.24
CA ARG A 105 -19.35 -4.97 -0.68
C ARG A 105 -18.49 -5.82 -1.62
N SER A 106 -17.50 -5.21 -2.26
CA SER A 106 -16.42 -5.94 -2.95
C SER A 106 -15.42 -6.48 -1.94
N LEU A 107 -14.69 -7.55 -2.29
CA LEU A 107 -13.63 -8.12 -1.46
C LEU A 107 -12.55 -7.07 -1.13
N LEU A 108 -12.13 -6.30 -2.13
CA LEU A 108 -11.12 -5.24 -2.01
C LEU A 108 -11.76 -3.87 -2.34
N PRO A 109 -11.23 -2.75 -1.80
CA PRO A 109 -11.71 -1.42 -2.15
C PRO A 109 -11.47 -1.11 -3.63
N GLN A 110 -12.30 -0.25 -4.23
CA GLN A 110 -12.16 0.11 -5.65
C GLN A 110 -10.84 0.83 -5.95
N ILE A 111 -10.44 1.74 -5.06
CA ILE A 111 -9.20 2.49 -5.14
C ILE A 111 -8.30 2.18 -3.94
N PRO A 112 -6.98 2.39 -4.03
CA PRO A 112 -6.08 2.18 -2.90
C PRO A 112 -6.49 3.09 -1.74
N ALA A 113 -6.96 2.49 -0.64
CA ALA A 113 -7.45 3.22 0.52
C ALA A 113 -7.16 2.45 1.81
N ILE A 114 -7.08 3.18 2.92
CA ILE A 114 -7.08 2.59 4.26
C ILE A 114 -8.42 1.89 4.46
N SER A 115 -8.38 0.59 4.72
CA SER A 115 -9.55 -0.27 4.81
C SER A 115 -9.53 -1.08 6.10
N LYS A 116 -10.73 -1.40 6.62
CA LYS A 116 -10.90 -2.39 7.70
C LYS A 116 -10.61 -3.82 7.25
N ASN A 117 -10.62 -4.07 5.94
CA ASN A 117 -10.24 -5.38 5.43
C ASN A 117 -8.71 -5.56 5.60
N LYS A 118 -8.32 -6.51 6.46
CA LYS A 118 -6.93 -6.92 6.71
C LYS A 118 -6.19 -7.38 5.46
N ASP A 119 -6.90 -7.82 4.43
CA ASP A 119 -6.30 -8.25 3.16
C ASP A 119 -6.08 -7.07 2.21
N ALA A 120 -6.79 -5.96 2.41
CA ALA A 120 -6.63 -4.73 1.65
C ALA A 120 -5.58 -3.77 2.24
N LEU A 121 -5.35 -3.82 3.57
CA LEU A 121 -4.36 -2.99 4.25
C LEU A 121 -3.52 -3.82 5.21
N SER A 122 -2.19 -3.79 5.02
CA SER A 122 -1.22 -4.24 6.01
C SER A 122 -0.15 -3.18 6.22
N ILE A 123 0.23 -2.96 7.47
CA ILE A 123 1.34 -2.07 7.83
C ILE A 123 2.35 -2.89 8.62
N PHE A 124 3.58 -2.94 8.13
CA PHE A 124 4.67 -3.64 8.78
C PHE A 124 5.68 -2.63 9.33
N LEU A 125 6.18 -2.88 10.54
CA LEU A 125 7.27 -2.13 11.16
C LEU A 125 8.53 -2.98 11.19
N PHE A 126 9.66 -2.38 10.87
CA PHE A 126 10.95 -3.02 11.00
C PHE A 126 12.01 -2.00 11.43
N LYS A 127 13.01 -2.48 12.18
CA LYS A 127 14.13 -1.66 12.62
C LYS A 127 15.00 -1.29 11.43
N SER A 128 15.60 -0.10 11.53
CA SER A 128 16.61 0.50 10.65
C SER A 128 17.06 -0.40 9.51
N SER A 129 16.64 -0.05 8.29
CA SER A 129 17.09 -0.68 7.05
C SER A 129 17.81 0.38 6.21
N SER A 130 18.85 -0.01 5.49
CA SER A 130 19.38 0.85 4.45
C SER A 130 18.36 0.98 3.31
N LEU A 131 18.28 2.17 2.71
CA LEU A 131 17.56 2.39 1.45
C LEU A 131 18.02 1.40 0.37
N GLU A 132 19.31 1.05 0.40
CA GLU A 132 19.88 0.05 -0.49
C GLU A 132 19.21 -1.32 -0.32
N LYS A 133 19.02 -1.80 0.91
CA LYS A 133 18.32 -3.07 1.17
C LYS A 133 16.89 -3.02 0.64
N VAL A 134 16.16 -1.93 0.88
CA VAL A 134 14.81 -1.73 0.31
C VAL A 134 14.86 -1.75 -1.22
N GLY A 135 15.81 -1.03 -1.82
CA GLY A 135 16.03 -0.96 -3.26
C GLY A 135 16.28 -2.34 -3.88
N ARG A 136 17.30 -3.06 -3.42
CA ARG A 136 17.67 -4.42 -3.87
C ARG A 136 16.48 -5.38 -3.75
N SER A 137 15.69 -5.24 -2.70
CA SER A 137 14.54 -6.08 -2.45
C SER A 137 13.38 -5.94 -3.45
N LEU A 138 13.39 -4.87 -4.26
CA LEU A 138 12.43 -4.60 -5.34
C LEU A 138 13.04 -4.73 -6.74
N VAL A 139 14.28 -5.18 -6.86
CA VAL A 139 14.98 -5.33 -8.14
C VAL A 139 14.78 -6.75 -8.68
N ARG A 140 14.51 -6.85 -9.98
CA ARG A 140 14.25 -8.13 -10.65
C ARG A 140 15.47 -9.06 -10.75
N THR A 141 16.68 -8.50 -10.80
CA THR A 141 17.92 -9.26 -10.99
C THR A 141 18.34 -10.05 -9.75
N GLU A 142 17.84 -9.66 -8.57
CA GLU A 142 18.09 -10.32 -7.31
C GLU A 142 17.14 -11.52 -7.12
N SER A 143 17.68 -12.74 -7.02
CA SER A 143 16.86 -13.96 -6.91
C SER A 143 16.00 -14.00 -5.66
N ASN A 144 16.51 -13.41 -4.56
CA ASN A 144 15.83 -13.37 -3.26
C ASN A 144 14.93 -12.14 -3.10
N SER A 145 14.81 -11.29 -4.12
CA SER A 145 13.94 -10.11 -4.06
C SER A 145 12.47 -10.50 -4.08
N LEU A 146 11.61 -9.56 -3.69
CA LEU A 146 10.18 -9.74 -3.77
C LEU A 146 9.75 -9.94 -5.23
N VAL A 147 10.34 -9.17 -6.15
CA VAL A 147 10.07 -9.29 -7.59
C VAL A 147 10.49 -10.67 -8.08
N GLY A 148 11.69 -11.14 -7.71
CA GLY A 148 12.22 -12.47 -8.02
C GLY A 148 11.29 -13.59 -7.52
N SER A 149 10.80 -13.46 -6.29
CA SER A 149 9.85 -14.39 -5.67
C SER A 149 8.53 -14.45 -6.44
N LEU A 150 7.96 -13.30 -6.80
CA LEU A 150 6.69 -13.23 -7.53
C LEU A 150 6.78 -13.74 -8.96
N ILE A 151 7.91 -13.54 -9.63
CA ILE A 151 8.13 -14.08 -10.97
C ILE A 151 8.55 -15.56 -10.98
N GLY A 152 8.86 -16.11 -9.80
CA GLY A 152 9.33 -17.47 -9.62
C GLY A 152 10.76 -17.70 -10.12
N ILE A 153 11.64 -16.69 -10.04
CA ILE A 153 13.08 -16.91 -10.23
C ILE A 153 13.60 -17.55 -8.93
N ARG A 154 13.76 -18.88 -8.93
CA ARG A 154 14.56 -19.56 -7.89
C ARG A 154 16.04 -19.64 -8.27
N TYR A 155 16.38 -19.58 -9.56
CA TYR A 155 17.75 -19.61 -10.09
C TYR A 155 17.85 -18.85 -11.44
N PRO A 156 19.03 -18.27 -11.80
CA PRO A 156 19.22 -17.50 -13.04
C PRO A 156 18.85 -18.27 -14.33
N GLN A 157 18.94 -19.61 -14.29
CA GLN A 157 18.66 -20.48 -15.42
C GLN A 157 17.21 -20.99 -15.48
N GLN A 158 16.36 -20.72 -14.47
CA GLN A 158 14.98 -21.20 -14.46
C GLN A 158 14.01 -20.27 -15.20
N ARG A 159 13.10 -20.87 -15.97
CA ARG A 159 12.03 -20.20 -16.71
C ARG A 159 11.11 -19.44 -15.74
N LEU A 160 10.70 -18.20 -16.09
CA LEU A 160 9.69 -17.44 -15.32
C LEU A 160 8.43 -18.31 -15.22
N ARG A 161 8.10 -18.78 -14.01
CA ARG A 161 6.99 -19.73 -13.83
C ARG A 161 5.65 -19.02 -13.70
N ARG A 162 5.62 -17.80 -13.15
CA ARG A 162 4.39 -17.07 -12.83
C ARG A 162 4.63 -15.57 -13.02
N PRO A 163 4.10 -14.90 -14.04
CA PRO A 163 4.38 -13.49 -14.28
C PRO A 163 3.65 -12.55 -13.29
N LEU A 164 3.62 -12.82 -11.98
CA LEU A 164 2.78 -12.11 -10.99
C LEU A 164 3.32 -10.74 -10.55
N ALA A 165 4.55 -10.36 -10.95
CA ALA A 165 5.16 -9.10 -10.52
C ALA A 165 4.41 -7.83 -11.00
N TRP A 166 3.47 -7.94 -11.95
CA TRP A 166 2.63 -6.81 -12.36
C TRP A 166 1.82 -6.22 -11.19
N ILE A 167 1.49 -7.04 -10.18
CA ILE A 167 0.78 -6.61 -8.96
C ILE A 167 1.55 -5.51 -8.22
N LEU A 168 2.88 -5.46 -8.32
CA LEU A 168 3.72 -4.44 -7.67
C LEU A 168 3.74 -3.09 -8.42
N GLY A 169 2.71 -2.79 -9.23
CA GLY A 169 2.60 -1.51 -9.94
C GLY A 169 3.50 -1.44 -11.17
N LEU A 170 3.53 -2.50 -11.97
CA LEU A 170 4.22 -2.51 -13.25
C LEU A 170 3.31 -3.10 -14.33
N PRO A 171 2.82 -2.23 -15.23
CA PRO A 171 3.16 -2.48 -16.63
C PRO A 171 4.27 -1.53 -17.06
N ARG A 172 5.47 -2.09 -17.25
CA ARG A 172 6.56 -1.40 -17.94
C ARG A 172 6.90 -2.24 -19.16
N SER A 173 6.55 -1.73 -20.33
CA SER A 173 7.13 -2.22 -21.57
C SER A 173 8.50 -1.57 -21.77
N VAL A 174 9.54 -2.38 -21.97
CA VAL A 174 10.85 -1.92 -22.43
C VAL A 174 11.24 -2.77 -23.62
N ARG A 175 11.48 -2.14 -24.77
CA ARG A 175 11.94 -2.82 -26.00
C ARG A 175 11.10 -4.07 -26.33
N SER A 176 9.77 -3.89 -26.34
CA SER A 176 8.77 -4.95 -26.64
C SER A 176 8.69 -6.10 -25.63
N THR A 177 9.26 -5.93 -24.43
CA THR A 177 9.12 -6.89 -23.32
C THR A 177 8.49 -6.24 -22.10
N GLY A 178 7.78 -7.01 -21.29
CA GLY A 178 7.11 -6.52 -20.09
C GLY A 178 5.64 -6.90 -20.07
N TYR A 179 4.84 -6.04 -19.45
CA TYR A 179 3.38 -6.21 -19.38
C TYR A 179 2.70 -5.12 -20.19
N PHE A 180 1.66 -5.50 -20.91
CA PHE A 180 0.85 -4.64 -21.75
C PHE A 180 -0.60 -4.74 -21.30
N VAL A 181 -1.26 -3.61 -21.10
CA VAL A 181 -2.69 -3.56 -20.78
C VAL A 181 -3.48 -3.73 -22.06
N VAL A 182 -4.47 -4.61 -22.07
CA VAL A 182 -5.36 -4.74 -23.22
C VAL A 182 -6.55 -3.80 -23.02
N VAL A 183 -6.65 -2.78 -23.85
CA VAL A 183 -7.74 -1.79 -23.83
C VAL A 183 -8.58 -1.98 -25.08
N LYS A 184 -9.91 -2.01 -24.93
CA LYS A 184 -10.83 -1.99 -26.07
C LYS A 184 -11.01 -0.54 -26.53
N LYS A 185 -10.61 -0.24 -27.77
CA LYS A 185 -10.83 1.05 -28.41
C LYS A 185 -11.39 0.82 -29.81
N ASP A 186 -12.54 1.43 -30.12
CA ASP A 186 -13.22 1.29 -31.42
C ASP A 186 -13.50 -0.18 -31.79
N GLN A 187 -13.96 -0.96 -30.81
CA GLN A 187 -14.17 -2.42 -30.90
C GLN A 187 -12.91 -3.26 -31.21
N LYS A 188 -11.73 -2.64 -31.29
CA LYS A 188 -10.44 -3.32 -31.46
C LYS A 188 -9.68 -3.37 -30.15
N GLU A 189 -9.07 -4.51 -29.86
CA GLU A 189 -8.14 -4.64 -28.72
C GLU A 189 -6.81 -3.99 -29.09
N LYS A 190 -6.38 -3.02 -28.29
CA LYS A 190 -5.08 -2.34 -28.43
C LYS A 190 -4.27 -2.52 -27.15
N GLU A 191 -2.96 -2.69 -27.33
CA GLU A 191 -2.01 -2.74 -26.23
C GLU A 191 -1.65 -1.32 -25.79
N ASP A 192 -1.78 -1.05 -24.49
CA ASP A 192 -1.38 0.20 -23.86
C ASP A 192 -0.34 -0.05 -22.76
N VAL A 193 0.58 0.89 -22.61
CA VAL A 193 1.59 0.91 -21.56
C VAL A 193 1.00 1.63 -20.35
N GLY A 194 -0.08 1.07 -19.81
CA GLY A 194 -0.71 1.60 -18.60
C GLY A 194 0.27 1.63 -17.43
N ARG A 195 0.20 2.66 -16.59
CA ARG A 195 1.00 2.75 -15.35
C ARG A 195 0.09 2.74 -14.14
N ARG A 196 0.39 1.86 -13.19
CA ARG A 196 -0.23 1.84 -11.87
C ARG A 196 0.87 1.99 -10.82
N ALA A 197 0.60 2.74 -9.78
CA ALA A 197 1.57 2.89 -8.69
C ALA A 197 1.64 1.61 -7.83
N SER A 198 2.82 1.31 -7.27
CA SER A 198 3.05 0.09 -6.47
C SER A 198 2.15 0.05 -5.24
N PRO A 199 1.38 -1.03 -4.99
CA PRO A 199 0.60 -1.17 -3.76
C PRO A 199 1.46 -1.22 -2.50
N LEU A 200 2.75 -1.53 -2.65
CA LEU A 200 3.74 -1.56 -1.58
C LEU A 200 4.48 -0.22 -1.51
N ILE A 201 4.46 0.38 -0.33
CA ILE A 201 5.04 1.67 0.01
C ILE A 201 6.01 1.44 1.17
N PHE A 202 7.27 1.78 0.97
CA PHE A 202 8.24 1.86 2.06
C PHE A 202 8.37 3.31 2.49
N SER A 203 8.42 3.56 3.80
CA SER A 203 8.70 4.88 4.36
C SER A 203 9.57 4.75 5.60
N GLN A 204 10.46 5.71 5.81
CA GLN A 204 11.14 5.89 7.08
C GLN A 204 10.24 6.71 8.01
N LEU A 205 9.77 6.11 9.11
CA LEU A 205 8.92 6.82 10.07
C LEU A 205 9.72 7.80 10.92
N ASN A 206 10.87 7.33 11.40
CA ASN A 206 11.83 8.07 12.20
C ASN A 206 13.24 7.51 11.98
N ASP A 207 14.23 8.00 12.72
CA ASP A 207 15.64 7.63 12.54
C ASP A 207 15.93 6.14 12.79
N ARG A 208 15.02 5.42 13.47
CA ARG A 208 15.22 4.04 13.94
C ARG A 208 14.26 3.03 13.29
N VAL A 209 13.12 3.48 12.78
CA VAL A 209 12.02 2.61 12.36
C VAL A 209 11.53 2.95 10.96
N TRP A 210 11.31 1.89 10.21
CA TRP A 210 10.76 1.91 8.86
C TRP A 210 9.39 1.24 8.84
N THR A 211 8.58 1.64 7.87
CA THR A 211 7.33 0.99 7.50
C THR A 211 7.40 0.36 6.11
N ALA A 212 6.69 -0.75 5.97
CA ALA A 212 6.19 -1.23 4.69
C ALA A 212 4.66 -1.25 4.76
N THR A 213 4.01 -0.32 4.08
CA THR A 213 2.56 -0.24 3.96
C THR A 213 2.15 -0.87 2.64
N PHE A 214 1.29 -1.88 2.72
CA PHE A 214 0.74 -2.60 1.58
C PHE A 214 -0.76 -2.33 1.47
N ILE A 215 -1.16 -1.65 0.39
CA ILE A 215 -2.54 -1.24 0.12
C ILE A 215 -3.00 -1.84 -1.20
N VAL A 216 -4.02 -2.69 -1.15
CA VAL A 216 -4.57 -3.42 -2.29
C VAL A 216 -5.97 -2.93 -2.61
N SER A 217 -6.29 -2.85 -3.90
CA SER A 217 -7.56 -2.38 -4.45
C SER A 217 -7.92 -3.14 -5.73
N THR A 218 -9.10 -2.92 -6.29
CA THR A 218 -9.55 -3.57 -7.54
C THR A 218 -9.25 -2.78 -8.81
N ASP A 219 -8.63 -1.59 -8.71
CA ASP A 219 -8.19 -0.75 -9.83
C ASP A 219 -7.08 -1.38 -10.72
N TYR A 220 -6.71 -2.64 -10.49
CA TYR A 220 -5.84 -3.37 -11.40
C TYR A 220 -6.48 -3.56 -12.79
N PRO A 221 -5.66 -3.58 -13.86
CA PRO A 221 -6.13 -3.96 -15.19
C PRO A 221 -6.75 -5.37 -15.17
N THR A 222 -7.90 -5.52 -15.83
CA THR A 222 -8.60 -6.82 -15.91
C THR A 222 -7.99 -7.76 -16.94
N LYS A 223 -7.30 -7.22 -17.95
CA LYS A 223 -6.60 -7.99 -18.98
C LYS A 223 -5.20 -7.43 -19.22
N LEU A 224 -4.22 -8.33 -19.17
CA LEU A 224 -2.80 -8.03 -19.36
C LEU A 224 -2.15 -9.10 -20.24
N ILE A 225 -1.16 -8.69 -21.03
CA ILE A 225 -0.30 -9.59 -21.80
C ILE A 225 1.13 -9.44 -21.28
N SER A 226 1.74 -10.54 -20.83
CA SER A 226 3.15 -10.60 -20.45
C SER A 226 4.00 -11.08 -21.63
N LYS A 227 4.85 -10.21 -22.18
CA LYS A 227 5.78 -10.52 -23.28
C LYS A 227 7.22 -10.62 -22.79
N GLY A 228 7.95 -11.63 -23.25
CA GLY A 228 9.38 -11.81 -22.99
C GLY A 228 10.19 -11.95 -24.28
N ARG A 229 11.49 -11.66 -24.25
CA ARG A 229 12.39 -11.91 -25.39
C ARG A 229 12.31 -13.39 -25.76
N ARG A 230 11.92 -13.67 -27.00
CA ARG A 230 11.81 -15.03 -27.57
C ARG A 230 10.85 -15.96 -26.81
N ARG A 231 9.81 -15.41 -26.17
CA ARG A 231 8.79 -16.19 -25.47
C ARG A 231 7.41 -15.90 -26.03
N LYS A 232 6.57 -16.93 -26.11
CA LYS A 232 5.14 -16.77 -26.40
C LYS A 232 4.53 -15.83 -25.34
N PRO A 233 3.70 -14.86 -25.76
CA PRO A 233 2.94 -14.03 -24.83
C PRO A 233 2.13 -14.88 -23.85
N ILE A 234 1.92 -14.36 -22.64
CA ILE A 234 1.08 -14.99 -21.61
C ILE A 234 -0.05 -14.03 -21.29
N ASP A 235 -1.27 -14.45 -21.55
CA ASP A 235 -2.47 -13.72 -21.15
C ASP A 235 -2.72 -13.89 -19.66
N ILE A 236 -3.15 -12.79 -19.05
CA ILE A 236 -3.45 -12.68 -17.63
C ILE A 236 -4.79 -11.98 -17.54
N GLU A 237 -5.79 -12.68 -16.99
CA GLU A 237 -7.09 -12.10 -16.70
C GLU A 237 -7.29 -11.98 -15.19
N PHE A 238 -7.78 -10.83 -14.74
CA PHE A 238 -8.07 -10.56 -13.34
C PHE A 238 -9.56 -10.26 -13.16
N ASP A 239 -10.24 -11.15 -12.42
CA ASP A 239 -11.61 -10.93 -12.01
C ASP A 239 -11.63 -10.10 -10.73
N ARG A 240 -12.12 -8.87 -10.84
CA ARG A 240 -12.23 -7.90 -9.74
C ARG A 240 -13.22 -8.32 -8.67
N VAL A 241 -14.20 -9.17 -9.00
CA VAL A 241 -15.25 -9.60 -8.09
C VAL A 241 -14.76 -10.77 -7.24
N SER A 242 -14.29 -11.84 -7.88
CA SER A 242 -13.80 -13.03 -7.17
C SER A 242 -12.37 -12.89 -6.65
N GLY A 243 -11.59 -11.94 -7.19
CA GLY A 243 -10.17 -11.81 -6.91
C GLY A 243 -9.32 -12.90 -7.59
N GLN A 244 -9.88 -13.66 -8.53
CA GLN A 244 -9.13 -14.69 -9.26
C GLN A 244 -8.22 -14.07 -10.33
N ILE A 245 -7.01 -14.62 -10.43
CA ILE A 245 -6.01 -14.30 -11.43
C ILE A 245 -5.80 -15.54 -12.30
N ASN A 246 -6.25 -15.48 -13.56
CA ASN A 246 -6.18 -16.59 -14.49
C ASN A 246 -4.89 -16.50 -15.31
N ILE A 247 -3.92 -17.39 -15.02
CA ILE A 247 -2.63 -17.47 -15.75
C ILE A 247 -2.21 -18.93 -15.92
N ARG A 248 -2.61 -19.58 -17.02
CA ARG A 248 -2.46 -21.04 -17.28
C ARG A 248 -3.17 -21.94 -16.25
N SER A 249 -3.04 -21.63 -14.97
CA SER A 249 -3.76 -22.18 -13.84
C SER A 249 -4.27 -21.01 -12.98
N PRO A 250 -5.52 -21.04 -12.49
CA PRO A 250 -6.06 -19.99 -11.63
C PRO A 250 -5.25 -19.85 -10.34
N ILE A 251 -5.02 -18.61 -9.91
CA ILE A 251 -4.37 -18.25 -8.64
C ILE A 251 -5.25 -17.21 -7.94
N ASN A 252 -5.43 -17.30 -6.63
CA ASN A 252 -6.19 -16.30 -5.89
C ASN A 252 -5.30 -15.08 -5.56
N MET A 253 -5.82 -13.86 -5.72
CA MET A 253 -5.13 -12.63 -5.32
C MET A 253 -4.71 -12.66 -3.84
N LEU A 254 -5.52 -13.27 -2.96
CA LEU A 254 -5.20 -13.44 -1.54
C LEU A 254 -3.93 -14.28 -1.34
N ASP A 255 -3.67 -15.28 -2.17
CA ASP A 255 -2.44 -16.08 -2.10
C ASP A 255 -1.23 -15.21 -2.42
N VAL A 256 -1.35 -14.35 -3.45
CA VAL A 256 -0.27 -13.43 -3.83
C VAL A 256 -0.02 -12.40 -2.74
N ILE A 257 -1.08 -11.87 -2.13
CA ILE A 257 -1.02 -10.99 -0.98
C ILE A 257 -0.27 -11.68 0.17
N ASN A 258 -0.60 -12.93 0.49
CA ASN A 258 0.07 -13.69 1.54
C ASN A 258 1.55 -13.95 1.23
N ILE A 259 1.91 -14.23 -0.02
CA ILE A 259 3.32 -14.33 -0.45
C ILE A 259 4.06 -13.02 -0.17
N ILE A 260 3.49 -11.87 -0.52
CA ILE A 260 4.09 -10.56 -0.29
C ILE A 260 4.25 -10.30 1.21
N LYS A 261 3.18 -10.51 2.00
CA LYS A 261 3.21 -10.31 3.46
C LYS A 261 4.27 -11.19 4.13
N ASN A 262 4.33 -12.47 3.79
CA ASN A 262 5.31 -13.41 4.33
C ASN A 262 6.74 -13.02 3.94
N TRP A 263 6.94 -12.60 2.69
CA TRP A 263 8.25 -12.14 2.23
C TRP A 263 8.70 -10.90 3.02
N ILE A 264 7.81 -9.93 3.28
CA ILE A 264 8.14 -8.72 4.07
C ILE A 264 8.55 -9.11 5.49
N ARG A 265 7.74 -9.95 6.17
CA ARG A 265 8.04 -10.43 7.54
C ARG A 265 9.42 -11.08 7.60
N ASN A 266 9.72 -11.98 6.68
CA ASN A 266 10.95 -12.76 6.71
C ASN A 266 12.20 -11.92 6.36
N ASN A 267 12.12 -11.08 5.32
CA ASN A 267 13.29 -10.34 4.83
C ASN A 267 13.66 -9.14 5.70
N PHE A 268 12.67 -8.53 6.36
CA PHE A 268 12.88 -7.37 7.21
C PHE A 268 12.75 -7.67 8.70
N ARG A 269 12.45 -8.93 9.09
CA ARG A 269 12.08 -9.30 10.46
C ARG A 269 10.98 -8.37 11.00
N ALA A 270 9.99 -8.14 10.15
CA ALA A 270 9.01 -7.08 10.35
C ALA A 270 7.82 -7.57 11.18
N THR A 271 7.31 -6.68 12.03
CA THR A 271 6.09 -6.88 12.82
C THR A 271 4.91 -6.26 12.10
N GLU A 272 3.81 -7.00 11.91
CA GLU A 272 2.58 -6.42 11.37
C GLU A 272 1.79 -5.68 12.45
N VAL A 273 1.30 -4.49 12.14
CA VAL A 273 0.49 -3.65 13.02
C VAL A 273 -0.99 -3.83 12.65
N ARG A 274 -1.77 -4.47 13.53
CA ARG A 274 -3.22 -4.60 13.32
C ARG A 274 -3.95 -3.30 13.69
N ILE A 275 -4.46 -2.62 12.68
CA ILE A 275 -5.11 -1.31 12.86
C ILE A 275 -6.51 -1.44 13.43
N PHE A 276 -7.30 -2.39 12.94
CA PHE A 276 -8.70 -2.58 13.31
C PHE A 276 -8.91 -3.88 14.06
#